data_AF-A0A1W1HMH0-F1
#
_entry.id   AF-A0A1W1HMH0-F1
#
_cell.length_a   1.000
_cell.length_b   1.000
_cell.length_c   1.000
_cell.angle_alpha   90.00
_cell.angle_beta   90.00
_cell.angle_gamma   90.00
#
_symmetry.space_group_name_H-M   'P 1'
#
loop_
_entity.id
_entity.type
_entity.pdbx_description
1 polymer ?
#
loop_
_entity_poly.entity_id
_entity_poly.type
_entity_poly.pdbx_seq_one_letter_code
_entity_poly.pdbx_strand_id
1 'polypeptide(L)'
;MSAQGHAEQDFQLEYEKAMERIQTMPDGAVGWMLRFLQTDLEALTPTEWTLVAFEVAAFVDETGERYGGMMAPESGWSVEGVPHAKNYQTIPSRKEALDIQATVLEQLELYWHEGYTTFTFPQMTLVAVSPGEGSDEAGTVIVSAKRKAKEFEYRFVHLLAQTGDYIRRCPECATIFFAIRRDQLYCQPRCQNRVAARKWREAQKTGERKESHRGKKSRKG
;
A
#
# COMPACT_ATOMS: atom_id res chain seq x y z
N MET A 1 -6.49 -36.26 -11.36
CA MET A 1 -7.17 -35.03 -10.92
C MET A 1 -7.84 -34.40 -12.13
N SER A 2 -8.95 -33.69 -11.95
CA SER A 2 -9.64 -33.00 -13.06
C SER A 2 -8.83 -31.78 -13.52
N ALA A 3 -9.05 -31.30 -14.75
CA ALA A 3 -8.45 -30.05 -15.24
C ALA A 3 -8.77 -28.85 -14.34
N GLN A 4 -9.97 -28.85 -13.75
CA GLN A 4 -10.38 -27.87 -12.75
C GLN A 4 -9.54 -27.99 -11.45
N GLY A 5 -9.33 -29.21 -10.95
CA GLY A 5 -8.52 -29.42 -9.74
C GLY A 5 -7.05 -29.01 -9.92
N HIS A 6 -6.51 -29.14 -11.13
CA HIS A 6 -5.18 -28.60 -11.45
C HIS A 6 -5.16 -27.07 -11.43
N ALA A 7 -6.14 -26.42 -12.07
CA ALA A 7 -6.23 -24.96 -12.09
C ALA A 7 -6.41 -24.36 -10.69
N GLU A 8 -7.21 -25.00 -9.83
CA GLU A 8 -7.38 -24.60 -8.43
C GLU A 8 -6.08 -24.69 -7.63
N GLN A 9 -5.31 -25.77 -7.81
CA GLN A 9 -4.01 -25.95 -7.16
C GLN A 9 -2.98 -24.93 -7.63
N ASP A 10 -2.87 -24.72 -8.94
CA ASP A 10 -1.94 -23.76 -9.52
C ASP A 10 -2.26 -22.33 -9.05
N PHE A 11 -3.54 -21.97 -9.03
CA PHE A 11 -3.98 -20.68 -8.49
C PHE A 11 -3.59 -20.52 -7.03
N GLN A 12 -3.91 -21.52 -6.19
CA GLN A 12 -3.62 -21.48 -4.76
C GLN A 12 -2.13 -21.33 -4.49
N LEU A 13 -1.29 -22.05 -5.23
CA LEU A 13 0.16 -21.97 -5.12
C LEU A 13 0.68 -20.57 -5.45
N GLU A 14 0.23 -19.96 -6.54
CA GLU A 14 0.64 -18.59 -6.90
C GLU A 14 0.11 -17.55 -5.92
N TYR A 15 -1.09 -17.76 -5.39
CA TYR A 15 -1.69 -16.92 -4.37
C TYR A 15 -0.89 -16.93 -3.07
N GLU A 16 -0.49 -18.11 -2.60
CA GLU A 16 0.35 -18.28 -1.40
C GLU A 16 1.71 -17.60 -1.56
N LYS A 17 2.35 -17.77 -2.72
CA LYS A 17 3.60 -17.06 -3.02
C LYS A 17 3.40 -15.55 -3.02
N ALA A 18 2.25 -15.05 -3.49
CA ALA A 18 1.96 -13.62 -3.48
C ALA A 18 1.79 -13.08 -2.06
N MET A 19 1.08 -13.81 -1.19
CA MET A 19 0.99 -13.48 0.24
C MET A 19 2.38 -13.45 0.90
N GLU A 20 3.21 -14.46 0.64
CA GLU A 20 4.57 -14.54 1.18
C GLU A 20 5.42 -13.34 0.74
N ARG A 21 5.34 -12.94 -0.54
CA ARG A 21 6.05 -11.76 -1.06
C ARG A 21 5.64 -10.47 -0.35
N ILE A 22 4.35 -10.31 -0.03
CA ILE A 22 3.85 -9.13 0.72
C ILE A 22 4.35 -9.17 2.16
N GLN A 23 4.23 -10.31 2.84
CA GLN A 23 4.59 -10.47 4.25
C GLN A 23 6.10 -10.31 4.50
N THR A 24 6.93 -10.76 3.55
CA THR A 24 8.39 -10.68 3.64
C THR A 24 8.96 -9.36 3.11
N MET A 25 8.10 -8.47 2.58
CA MET A 25 8.54 -7.15 2.13
C MET A 25 9.07 -6.32 3.30
N PRO A 26 10.12 -5.50 3.11
CA PRO A 26 10.44 -4.45 4.07
C PRO A 26 9.19 -3.61 4.33
N ASP A 27 8.86 -3.38 5.60
CA ASP A 27 7.64 -2.68 6.04
C ASP A 27 6.32 -3.39 5.69
N GLY A 28 6.38 -4.69 5.35
CA GLY A 28 5.23 -5.57 5.14
C GLY A 28 4.22 -5.02 4.12
N ALA A 29 2.93 -5.05 4.49
CA ALA A 29 1.83 -4.57 3.66
C ALA A 29 1.98 -3.10 3.25
N VAL A 30 2.55 -2.24 4.12
CA VAL A 30 2.81 -0.83 3.77
C VAL A 30 3.89 -0.75 2.71
N GLY A 31 5.02 -1.45 2.89
CA GLY A 31 6.09 -1.47 1.91
C GLY A 31 5.62 -1.95 0.55
N TRP A 32 4.78 -2.99 0.52
CA TRP A 32 4.15 -3.46 -0.70
C TRP A 32 3.24 -2.41 -1.33
N MET A 33 2.36 -1.78 -0.55
CA MET A 33 1.47 -0.72 -1.05
C MET A 33 2.27 0.41 -1.69
N LEU A 34 3.34 0.88 -1.03
CA LEU A 34 4.17 1.96 -1.58
C LEU A 34 4.91 1.56 -2.86
N ARG A 35 5.34 0.29 -2.96
CA ARG A 35 5.91 -0.25 -4.20
C ARG A 35 4.86 -0.30 -5.31
N PHE A 36 3.68 -0.84 -4.99
CA PHE A 36 2.57 -0.96 -5.93
C PHE A 36 2.18 0.41 -6.50
N LEU A 37 1.98 1.43 -5.66
CA LEU A 37 1.59 2.79 -6.10
C LEU A 37 2.61 3.48 -7.00
N GLN A 38 3.86 3.03 -7.00
CA GLN A 38 4.95 3.60 -7.81
C GLN A 38 5.39 2.69 -8.97
N THR A 39 4.73 1.55 -9.15
CA THR A 39 5.01 0.63 -10.25
C THR A 39 4.29 1.09 -11.51
N ASP A 40 5.03 1.23 -12.62
CA ASP A 40 4.44 1.47 -13.93
C ASP A 40 3.80 0.17 -14.46
N LEU A 41 2.50 0.03 -14.25
CA LEU A 41 1.75 -1.18 -14.61
C LEU A 41 1.65 -1.40 -16.12
N GLU A 42 1.80 -0.34 -16.92
CA GLU A 42 1.71 -0.40 -18.38
C GLU A 42 3.01 -0.92 -19.00
N ALA A 43 4.15 -0.62 -18.36
CA ALA A 43 5.46 -1.12 -18.77
C ALA A 43 5.71 -2.60 -18.43
N LEU A 44 4.87 -3.21 -17.60
CA LEU A 44 5.05 -4.61 -17.18
C LEU A 44 4.81 -5.59 -18.32
N THR A 45 5.73 -6.55 -18.46
CA THR A 45 5.50 -7.73 -19.29
C THR A 45 4.29 -8.53 -18.78
N PRO A 46 3.70 -9.41 -19.61
CA PRO A 46 2.57 -10.23 -19.17
C PRO A 46 2.85 -11.02 -17.89
N THR A 47 4.05 -11.59 -17.76
CA THR A 47 4.46 -12.37 -16.59
C THR A 47 4.59 -11.51 -15.34
N GLU A 48 5.24 -10.35 -15.45
CA GLU A 48 5.38 -9.42 -14.31
C GLU A 48 4.02 -8.90 -13.86
N TRP A 49 3.14 -8.59 -14.81
CA TRP A 49 1.78 -8.19 -14.50
C TRP A 49 0.99 -9.30 -13.78
N THR A 50 1.10 -10.55 -14.22
CA THR A 50 0.45 -11.67 -13.52
C THR A 50 0.89 -11.73 -12.06
N LEU A 51 2.19 -11.57 -11.77
CA LEU A 51 2.69 -11.56 -10.40
C LEU A 51 2.09 -10.41 -9.58
N VAL A 52 2.03 -9.19 -10.15
CA VAL A 52 1.42 -8.03 -9.49
C VAL A 52 -0.07 -8.22 -9.29
N ALA A 53 -0.79 -8.81 -10.24
CA ALA A 53 -2.22 -9.06 -10.13
C ALA A 53 -2.54 -10.02 -8.97
N PHE A 54 -1.77 -11.10 -8.83
CA PHE A 54 -1.87 -11.99 -7.66
C PHE A 54 -1.58 -11.26 -6.35
N GLU A 55 -0.55 -10.39 -6.32
CA GLU A 55 -0.25 -9.61 -5.12
C GLU A 55 -1.36 -8.61 -4.77
N VAL A 56 -1.97 -7.94 -5.75
CA VAL A 56 -3.10 -7.03 -5.49
C VAL A 56 -4.30 -7.78 -4.92
N ALA A 57 -4.59 -8.99 -5.44
CA ALA A 57 -5.63 -9.83 -4.88
C ALA A 57 -5.28 -10.28 -3.44
N ALA A 58 -4.06 -10.75 -3.22
CA ALA A 58 -3.56 -11.23 -1.93
C ALA A 58 -3.50 -10.13 -0.86
N PHE A 59 -3.17 -8.89 -1.23
CA PHE A 59 -3.13 -7.76 -0.31
C PHE A 59 -4.47 -7.53 0.39
N VAL A 60 -5.58 -7.68 -0.32
CA VAL A 60 -6.93 -7.48 0.22
C VAL A 60 -7.23 -8.46 1.36
N ASP A 61 -6.79 -9.71 1.20
CA ASP A 61 -7.03 -10.77 2.17
C ASP A 61 -6.00 -10.70 3.32
N GLU A 62 -4.70 -10.45 3.04
CA GLU A 62 -3.65 -10.32 4.07
C GLU A 62 -3.95 -9.19 5.06
N THR A 63 -4.39 -8.04 4.55
CA THR A 63 -4.75 -6.90 5.40
C THR A 63 -6.10 -7.08 6.06
N GLY A 64 -6.93 -8.01 5.58
CA GLY A 64 -8.25 -8.25 6.12
C GLY A 64 -8.25 -8.84 7.52
N GLU A 65 -7.36 -9.81 7.75
CA GLU A 65 -7.17 -10.40 9.08
C GLU A 65 -6.57 -9.40 10.08
N ARG A 66 -5.73 -8.47 9.62
CA ARG A 66 -4.94 -7.58 10.49
C ARG A 66 -5.59 -6.24 10.79
N TYR A 67 -6.31 -5.66 9.83
CA TYR A 67 -6.55 -4.21 9.85
C TYR A 67 -8.01 -3.77 9.71
N GLY A 68 -8.99 -4.63 9.39
CA GLY A 68 -10.35 -4.13 9.12
C GLY A 68 -11.52 -5.07 9.34
N GLY A 69 -11.31 -6.23 9.99
CA GLY A 69 -12.37 -7.24 10.16
C GLY A 69 -12.75 -7.94 8.86
N MET A 70 -13.60 -8.97 8.95
CA MET A 70 -14.00 -9.75 7.77
C MET A 70 -14.87 -8.90 6.81
N MET A 71 -14.46 -8.84 5.55
CA MET A 71 -15.29 -8.34 4.46
C MET A 71 -15.59 -9.49 3.50
N ALA A 72 -16.85 -9.59 3.04
CA ALA A 72 -17.25 -10.55 2.03
C ALA A 72 -17.78 -9.80 0.82
N PRO A 73 -16.99 -9.65 -0.25
CA PRO A 73 -17.46 -8.94 -1.43
C PRO A 73 -18.53 -9.75 -2.16
N GLU A 74 -19.54 -9.06 -2.69
CA GLU A 74 -20.62 -9.69 -3.48
C GLU A 74 -20.10 -10.26 -4.80
N SER A 75 -18.99 -9.72 -5.32
CA SER A 75 -18.31 -10.17 -6.54
C SER A 75 -16.79 -10.19 -6.37
N GLY A 76 -16.13 -11.09 -7.11
CA GLY A 76 -14.68 -11.12 -7.22
C GLY A 76 -14.12 -9.96 -8.05
N TRP A 77 -12.85 -10.09 -8.39
CA TRP A 77 -12.18 -9.26 -9.39
C TRP A 77 -12.66 -9.59 -10.80
N SER A 78 -12.34 -8.75 -11.79
CA SER A 78 -12.84 -8.92 -13.16
C SER A 78 -12.21 -10.08 -13.97
N VAL A 79 -11.06 -10.62 -13.53
CA VAL A 79 -10.38 -11.72 -14.23
C VAL A 79 -10.51 -13.01 -13.43
N GLU A 80 -11.03 -14.06 -14.07
CA GLU A 80 -11.07 -15.41 -13.52
C GLU A 80 -9.65 -15.99 -13.44
N GLY A 81 -9.22 -16.37 -12.24
CA GLY A 81 -7.97 -17.11 -12.05
C GLY A 81 -8.14 -18.62 -12.16
N VAL A 82 -9.37 -19.10 -11.92
CA VAL A 82 -9.81 -20.48 -12.14
C VAL A 82 -11.07 -20.44 -12.99
N PRO A 83 -11.27 -21.35 -13.96
CA PRO A 83 -12.48 -21.36 -14.79
C PRO A 83 -13.76 -21.39 -13.95
N HIS A 84 -14.70 -20.48 -14.25
CA HIS A 84 -15.99 -20.32 -13.55
C HIS A 84 -15.91 -19.79 -12.11
N ALA A 85 -14.76 -19.24 -11.71
CA ALA A 85 -14.61 -18.52 -10.44
C ALA A 85 -15.51 -17.27 -10.42
N LYS A 86 -16.36 -17.14 -9.40
CA LYS A 86 -17.29 -16.00 -9.28
C LYS A 86 -16.82 -14.92 -8.29
N ASN A 87 -16.27 -15.35 -7.15
CA ASN A 87 -16.00 -14.48 -6.01
C ASN A 87 -14.55 -14.64 -5.54
N TYR A 88 -14.21 -15.87 -5.14
CA TYR A 88 -12.86 -16.28 -4.78
C TYR A 88 -12.11 -16.73 -6.04
N GLN A 89 -10.78 -16.78 -5.96
CA GLN A 89 -9.92 -17.24 -7.07
C GLN A 89 -10.02 -16.38 -8.34
N THR A 90 -10.19 -15.07 -8.14
CA THR A 90 -10.16 -14.05 -9.20
C THR A 90 -8.98 -13.11 -8.93
N ILE A 91 -8.51 -12.42 -9.98
CA ILE A 91 -7.44 -11.41 -9.90
C ILE A 91 -7.88 -10.13 -10.64
N PRO A 92 -7.37 -8.93 -10.26
CA PRO A 92 -7.72 -7.70 -10.95
C PRO A 92 -7.27 -7.74 -12.40
N SER A 93 -8.02 -7.03 -13.25
CA SER A 93 -7.50 -6.60 -14.54
C SER A 93 -6.48 -5.47 -14.35
N ARG A 94 -5.65 -5.24 -15.38
CA ARG A 94 -4.69 -4.12 -15.37
C ARG A 94 -5.39 -2.77 -15.21
N LYS A 95 -6.55 -2.62 -15.85
CA LYS A 95 -7.37 -1.42 -15.72
C LYS A 95 -7.84 -1.21 -14.28
N GLU A 96 -8.35 -2.26 -13.62
CA GLU A 96 -8.77 -2.14 -12.21
C GLU A 96 -7.60 -1.75 -11.30
N ALA A 97 -6.41 -2.31 -11.51
CA ALA A 97 -5.24 -1.94 -10.73
C ALA A 97 -4.77 -0.49 -10.98
N LEU A 98 -4.84 0.00 -12.23
CA LEU A 98 -4.60 1.41 -12.56
C LEU A 98 -5.63 2.34 -11.90
N ASP A 99 -6.91 1.98 -11.96
CA ASP A 99 -8.00 2.74 -11.31
C ASP A 99 -7.79 2.81 -9.79
N ILE A 100 -7.32 1.71 -9.17
CA ILE A 100 -6.93 1.66 -7.76
C ILE A 100 -5.73 2.56 -7.49
N GLN A 101 -4.64 2.48 -8.28
CA GLN A 101 -3.48 3.35 -8.10
C GLN A 101 -3.88 4.83 -8.13
N ALA A 102 -4.67 5.23 -9.13
CA ALA A 102 -5.14 6.60 -9.27
C ALA A 102 -5.94 7.06 -8.06
N THR A 103 -6.93 6.26 -7.63
CA THR A 103 -7.79 6.57 -6.49
C THR A 103 -6.98 6.68 -5.20
N VAL A 104 -6.09 5.73 -4.95
CA VAL A 104 -5.29 5.71 -3.70
C VAL A 104 -4.29 6.87 -3.66
N LEU A 105 -3.64 7.19 -4.79
CA LEU A 105 -2.73 8.33 -4.88
C LEU A 105 -3.47 9.64 -4.64
N GLU A 106 -4.64 9.84 -5.24
CA GLU A 106 -5.47 11.03 -5.00
C GLU A 106 -5.81 11.20 -3.51
N GLN A 107 -6.21 10.11 -2.85
CA GLN A 107 -6.55 10.12 -1.43
C GLN A 107 -5.33 10.38 -0.53
N LEU A 108 -4.14 9.91 -0.94
CA LEU A 108 -2.90 10.19 -0.22
C LEU A 108 -2.46 11.65 -0.38
N GLU A 109 -2.65 12.26 -1.56
CA GLU A 109 -2.44 13.71 -1.73
C GLU A 109 -3.34 14.52 -0.82
N LEU A 110 -4.64 14.20 -0.81
CA LEU A 110 -5.61 14.86 0.06
C LEU A 110 -5.19 14.74 1.53
N TYR A 111 -4.80 13.54 1.96
CA TYR A 111 -4.30 13.31 3.32
C TYR A 111 -3.09 14.18 3.66
N TRP A 112 -2.11 14.30 2.76
CA TRP A 112 -0.94 15.14 3.00
C TRP A 112 -1.25 16.65 3.01
N HIS A 113 -2.23 17.09 2.22
CA HIS A 113 -2.60 18.51 2.13
C HIS A 113 -3.54 18.95 3.27
N GLU A 114 -4.53 18.14 3.60
CA GLU A 114 -5.61 18.49 4.53
C GLU A 114 -5.40 17.88 5.93
N GLY A 115 -4.50 16.90 6.08
CA GLY A 115 -4.31 16.14 7.32
C GLY A 115 -5.37 15.07 7.57
N TYR A 116 -6.32 14.90 6.64
CA TYR A 116 -7.32 13.84 6.64
C TYR A 116 -7.74 13.52 5.20
N THR A 117 -8.38 12.37 5.01
CA THR A 117 -9.03 12.04 3.74
C THR A 117 -10.33 11.29 4.01
N THR A 118 -11.26 11.31 3.05
CA THR A 118 -12.59 10.71 3.18
C THR A 118 -12.87 9.73 2.06
N PHE A 119 -13.14 8.48 2.42
CA PHE A 119 -13.53 7.43 1.50
C PHE A 119 -15.04 7.19 1.58
N THR A 120 -15.71 7.28 0.44
CA THR A 120 -17.15 7.02 0.35
C THR A 120 -17.38 5.61 -0.15
N PHE A 121 -17.94 4.75 0.71
CA PHE A 121 -18.38 3.41 0.35
C PHE A 121 -19.89 3.43 0.05
N PRO A 122 -20.31 3.21 -1.20
CA PRO A 122 -21.74 3.21 -1.52
C PRO A 122 -22.40 1.97 -0.92
N GLN A 123 -23.39 2.18 -0.04
CA GLN A 123 -24.31 1.17 0.50
C GLN A 123 -23.60 -0.06 1.07
N MET A 124 -23.16 0.02 2.33
CA MET A 124 -22.63 -1.15 3.05
C MET A 124 -23.78 -2.12 3.37
N THR A 125 -23.61 -3.38 3.00
CA THR A 125 -24.48 -4.46 3.49
C THR A 125 -23.79 -5.12 4.68
N LEU A 126 -24.46 -5.22 5.82
CA LEU A 126 -23.96 -5.96 6.98
C LEU A 126 -24.64 -7.33 7.03
N VAL A 127 -23.84 -8.39 7.04
CA VAL A 127 -24.32 -9.77 7.14
C VAL A 127 -23.96 -10.31 8.52
N ALA A 128 -24.97 -10.69 9.31
CA ALA A 128 -24.78 -11.37 10.58
C ALA A 128 -24.84 -12.89 10.37
N VAL A 129 -23.77 -13.60 10.74
CA VAL A 129 -23.67 -15.05 10.64
C VAL A 129 -23.75 -15.64 12.04
N SER A 130 -24.80 -16.44 12.28
CA SER A 130 -24.93 -17.24 13.50
C SER A 130 -23.91 -18.39 13.47
N PRO A 131 -23.28 -18.73 14.60
CA PRO A 131 -22.33 -19.85 14.68
C PRO A 131 -23.02 -21.23 14.62
N GLY A 132 -24.36 -21.25 14.55
CA GLY A 132 -25.16 -22.47 14.52
C GLY A 132 -25.74 -22.83 15.88
N GLU A 133 -26.72 -23.74 15.87
CA GLU A 133 -27.36 -24.23 17.09
C GLU A 133 -26.38 -25.06 17.93
N GLY A 134 -26.26 -24.74 19.22
CA GLY A 134 -25.37 -25.45 20.15
C GLY A 134 -23.90 -25.00 20.17
N SER A 135 -23.56 -23.91 19.48
CA SER A 135 -22.23 -23.28 19.61
C SER A 135 -22.21 -22.26 20.75
N ASP A 136 -21.15 -22.30 21.57
CA ASP A 136 -20.86 -21.29 22.60
C ASP A 136 -20.12 -20.06 22.03
N GLU A 137 -19.80 -20.06 20.73
CA GLU A 137 -19.13 -18.94 20.07
C GLU A 137 -20.09 -17.77 19.83
N ALA A 138 -19.56 -16.56 19.70
CA ALA A 138 -20.35 -15.42 19.27
C ALA A 138 -20.55 -15.45 17.75
N GLY A 139 -21.71 -15.00 17.27
CA GLY A 139 -21.92 -14.75 15.84
C GLY A 139 -20.99 -13.69 15.29
N THR A 140 -20.72 -13.74 13.99
CA THR A 140 -19.82 -12.80 13.33
C THR A 140 -20.59 -11.82 12.46
N VAL A 141 -20.15 -10.57 12.42
CA VAL A 141 -20.65 -9.56 11.49
C VAL A 141 -19.64 -9.37 10.37
N ILE A 142 -20.11 -9.44 9.13
CA ILE A 142 -19.32 -9.27 7.92
C ILE A 142 -19.80 -8.03 7.18
N VAL A 143 -18.87 -7.17 6.78
CA VAL A 143 -19.18 -6.03 5.91
C VAL A 143 -19.07 -6.49 4.46
N SER A 144 -20.11 -6.27 3.66
CA SER A 144 -20.10 -6.63 2.25
C SER A 144 -19.94 -5.39 1.36
N ALA A 145 -18.96 -5.48 0.46
CA ALA A 145 -18.73 -4.51 -0.59
C ALA A 145 -19.17 -5.11 -1.93
N LYS A 146 -19.82 -4.32 -2.79
CA LYS A 146 -20.27 -4.81 -4.10
C LYS A 146 -19.14 -5.27 -5.01
N ARG A 147 -17.90 -4.81 -4.78
CA ARG A 147 -16.72 -5.09 -5.64
C ARG A 147 -15.44 -5.21 -4.82
N LYS A 148 -14.55 -6.13 -5.20
CA LYS A 148 -13.21 -6.31 -4.60
C LYS A 148 -12.34 -5.03 -4.61
N ALA A 149 -12.45 -4.18 -5.63
CA ALA A 149 -11.74 -2.89 -5.64
C ALA A 149 -12.12 -1.95 -4.48
N LYS A 150 -13.39 -1.98 -4.03
CA LYS A 150 -13.81 -1.23 -2.84
C LYS A 150 -13.36 -1.88 -1.55
N GLU A 151 -13.20 -3.21 -1.52
CA GLU A 151 -12.51 -3.86 -0.42
C GLU A 151 -11.06 -3.37 -0.33
N PHE A 152 -10.35 -3.27 -1.46
CA PHE A 152 -8.99 -2.71 -1.48
C PHE A 152 -8.93 -1.30 -0.89
N GLU A 153 -9.80 -0.38 -1.33
CA GLU A 153 -9.87 0.98 -0.77
C GLU A 153 -10.11 0.94 0.74
N TYR A 154 -11.04 0.11 1.21
CA TYR A 154 -11.32 -0.08 2.63
C TYR A 154 -10.08 -0.53 3.42
N ARG A 155 -9.34 -1.52 2.90
CA ARG A 155 -8.08 -1.97 3.51
C ARG A 155 -7.03 -0.87 3.53
N PHE A 156 -6.93 -0.08 2.45
CA PHE A 156 -6.02 1.06 2.39
C PHE A 156 -6.35 2.11 3.45
N VAL A 157 -7.63 2.42 3.71
CA VAL A 157 -8.02 3.37 4.76
C VAL A 157 -7.49 2.94 6.12
N HIS A 158 -7.65 1.66 6.46
CA HIS A 158 -7.17 1.13 7.75
C HIS A 158 -5.64 1.13 7.83
N LEU A 159 -4.97 0.79 6.74
CA LEU A 159 -3.51 0.89 6.65
C LEU A 159 -3.05 2.34 6.87
N LEU A 160 -3.71 3.30 6.22
CA LEU A 160 -3.44 4.73 6.34
C LEU A 160 -3.69 5.24 7.76
N ALA A 161 -4.77 4.82 8.41
CA ALA A 161 -5.09 5.22 9.78
C ALA A 161 -3.99 4.79 10.78
N GLN A 162 -3.32 3.68 10.52
CA GLN A 162 -2.26 3.17 11.40
C GLN A 162 -0.87 3.72 11.07
N THR A 163 -0.62 4.03 9.79
CA THR A 163 0.75 4.23 9.28
C THR A 163 0.95 5.55 8.52
N GLY A 164 -0.11 6.33 8.31
CA GLY A 164 -0.12 7.52 7.47
C GLY A 164 0.89 8.59 7.86
N ASP A 165 1.15 8.80 9.15
CA ASP A 165 2.15 9.76 9.65
C ASP A 165 3.59 9.49 9.17
N TYR A 166 3.85 8.24 8.79
CA TYR A 166 5.13 7.75 8.32
C TYR A 166 5.17 7.60 6.79
N ILE A 167 4.03 7.64 6.09
CA ILE A 167 4.00 7.63 4.63
C ILE A 167 4.26 9.05 4.12
N ARG A 168 5.34 9.24 3.35
CA ARG A 168 5.82 10.58 2.94
C ARG A 168 6.25 10.62 1.48
N ARG A 169 6.15 11.80 0.88
CA ARG A 169 6.78 12.11 -0.41
C ARG A 169 8.13 12.79 -0.20
N CYS A 170 9.18 12.24 -0.79
CA CYS A 170 10.51 12.83 -0.78
C CYS A 170 10.52 14.13 -1.60
N PRO A 171 10.89 15.29 -1.03
CA PRO A 171 10.86 16.56 -1.75
C PRO A 171 11.93 16.68 -2.84
N GLU A 172 12.93 15.78 -2.85
CA GLU A 172 14.03 15.81 -3.81
C GLU A 172 13.79 14.91 -5.03
N CYS A 173 13.03 13.82 -4.90
CA CYS A 173 12.85 12.85 -5.98
C CYS A 173 11.40 12.36 -6.15
N ALA A 174 10.45 12.95 -5.42
CA ALA A 174 9.03 12.61 -5.43
C ALA A 174 8.66 11.16 -5.04
N THR A 175 9.64 10.30 -4.75
CA THR A 175 9.43 8.94 -4.24
C THR A 175 8.56 8.96 -2.99
N ILE A 176 7.51 8.16 -2.98
CA ILE A 176 6.68 7.89 -1.81
C ILE A 176 7.38 6.80 -1.00
N PHE A 177 7.63 7.05 0.28
CA PHE A 177 8.42 6.17 1.13
C PHE A 177 7.82 6.06 2.54
N PHE A 178 8.14 4.95 3.21
CA PHE A 178 7.83 4.74 4.61
C PHE A 178 8.98 5.25 5.46
N ALA A 179 8.71 6.23 6.31
CA ALA A 179 9.68 6.84 7.20
C ALA A 179 9.90 5.97 8.43
N ILE A 180 11.15 5.78 8.83
CA ILE A 180 11.48 5.07 10.09
C ILE A 180 11.26 6.02 11.28
N ARG A 181 11.38 7.33 11.05
CA ARG A 181 11.20 8.38 12.07
C ARG A 181 10.26 9.47 11.58
N ARG A 182 9.49 10.06 12.50
CA ARG A 182 8.55 11.16 12.21
C ARG A 182 9.21 12.41 11.62
N ASP A 183 10.52 12.60 11.83
CA ASP A 183 11.27 13.75 11.32
C ASP A 183 12.01 13.45 10.00
N GLN A 184 11.93 12.21 9.50
CA GLN A 184 12.59 11.83 8.26
C GLN A 184 11.90 12.50 7.06
N LEU A 185 12.60 13.45 6.45
CA LEU A 185 12.08 14.23 5.31
C LEU A 185 12.43 13.61 3.95
N TYR A 186 13.51 12.83 3.86
CA TYR A 186 14.01 12.28 2.61
C TYR A 186 13.94 10.75 2.61
N CYS A 187 13.65 10.17 1.45
CA CYS A 187 13.56 8.71 1.30
C CYS A 187 14.90 8.01 1.59
N GLN A 188 16.03 8.67 1.30
CA GLN A 188 17.36 8.11 1.47
C GLN A 188 18.39 9.19 1.85
N PRO A 189 19.49 8.80 2.54
CA PRO A 189 20.61 9.71 2.83
C PRO A 189 21.19 10.39 1.59
N ARG A 190 21.15 9.73 0.42
CA ARG A 190 21.60 10.31 -0.86
C ARG A 190 20.78 11.55 -1.25
N CYS A 191 19.46 11.51 -1.10
CA CYS A 191 18.59 12.65 -1.38
C CYS A 191 18.87 13.81 -0.42
N GLN A 192 19.01 13.50 0.87
CA GLN A 192 19.37 14.50 1.88
C GLN A 192 20.72 15.17 1.58
N ASN A 193 21.76 14.38 1.26
CA ASN A 193 23.09 14.89 0.95
C ASN A 193 23.10 15.74 -0.32
N ARG A 194 22.33 15.36 -1.34
CA ARG A 194 22.18 16.14 -2.59
C ARG A 194 21.58 17.51 -2.32
N VAL A 195 20.55 17.60 -1.48
CA VAL A 195 19.95 18.87 -1.07
C VAL A 195 20.92 19.69 -0.23
N ALA A 196 21.58 19.07 0.76
CA ALA A 196 22.57 19.76 1.61
C ALA A 196 23.73 20.34 0.79
N ALA A 197 24.27 19.58 -0.17
CA ALA A 197 25.35 20.03 -1.05
C ALA A 197 24.91 21.16 -1.98
N ARG A 198 23.65 21.15 -2.45
CA ARG A 198 23.09 22.25 -3.24
C ARG A 198 22.98 23.54 -2.41
N LYS A 199 22.39 23.46 -1.22
CA LYS A 199 22.29 24.60 -0.28
C LYS A 199 23.66 25.16 0.09
N TRP A 200 24.64 24.29 0.33
CA TRP A 200 26.02 24.72 0.60
C TRP A 200 26.62 25.49 -0.58
N ARG A 201 26.47 24.98 -1.82
CA ARG A 201 26.96 25.66 -3.03
C ARG A 201 26.25 27.01 -3.26
N GLU A 202 24.96 27.09 -3.01
CA GLU A 202 24.18 28.32 -3.12
C GLU A 202 24.64 29.36 -2.09
N ALA A 203 24.83 28.97 -0.83
CA ALA A 203 25.34 29.83 0.24
C ALA A 203 26.76 30.36 -0.05
N GLN A 204 27.61 29.58 -0.72
CA GLN A 204 28.92 30.06 -1.18
C GLN A 204 28.80 31.09 -2.31
N LYS A 205 27.77 31.00 -3.17
CA LYS A 205 27.53 31.94 -4.27
C LYS A 205 26.91 33.27 -3.80
N THR A 206 26.05 33.24 -2.79
CA THR A 206 25.37 34.44 -2.27
C THR A 206 26.23 35.27 -1.31
N GLY A 207 27.47 34.86 -1.02
CA GLY A 207 28.37 35.59 -0.14
C GLY A 207 27.96 35.58 1.34
N GLU A 208 26.94 34.79 1.71
CA GLU A 208 26.54 34.56 3.10
C GLU A 208 27.51 33.61 3.80
N ARG A 209 28.80 33.97 3.83
CA ARG A 209 29.66 33.51 4.91
C ARG A 209 29.20 34.24 6.16
N LYS A 210 28.29 33.62 6.92
CA LYS A 210 28.24 33.86 8.36
C LYS A 210 29.67 33.68 8.85
N GLU A 211 30.29 34.76 9.31
CA GLU A 211 31.52 34.75 10.09
C GLU A 211 31.35 33.75 11.23
N SER A 212 31.74 32.51 10.99
CA SER A 212 31.90 31.54 12.07
C SER A 212 33.06 32.05 12.89
N HIS A 213 32.72 32.68 14.02
CA HIS A 213 33.59 33.11 15.09
C HIS A 213 34.96 32.42 15.05
N ARG A 214 35.94 33.11 14.48
CA ARG A 214 37.35 32.91 14.81
C ARG A 214 37.49 33.27 16.28
N GLY A 215 37.25 32.28 17.14
CA GLY A 215 37.75 32.27 18.50
C GLY A 215 39.27 32.26 18.44
N LYS A 216 39.86 33.45 18.28
CA LYS A 216 41.27 33.73 18.55
C LYS A 216 41.53 33.32 20.00
N LYS A 217 42.03 32.10 20.23
CA LYS A 217 42.78 31.82 21.46
C LYS A 217 44.11 32.55 21.34
N SER A 218 44.07 33.81 21.74
CA SER A 218 45.25 34.61 22.07
C SER A 218 45.93 34.00 23.30
N ARG A 219 47.25 33.79 23.15
CA ARG A 219 48.25 33.53 24.19
C ARG A 219 48.09 34.39 25.45
N LYS A 220 48.43 33.80 26.60
CA LYS A 220 49.18 34.30 27.79
C LYS A 220 48.76 33.43 29.00
N GLY A 221 49.62 32.93 29.87
CA GLY A 221 51.07 32.97 30.06
C GLY A 221 51.46 31.80 30.96
#